data_AF-A0A5C6MJZ5-F1
#
_entry.id   AF-A0A5C6MJZ5-F1
#
_cell.length_a   1.000
_cell.length_b   1.000
_cell.length_c   1.000
_cell.angle_alpha   90.00
_cell.angle_beta   90.00
_cell.angle_gamma   90.00
#
_symmetry.space_group_name_H-M   'P 1'
#
loop_
_entity.id
_entity.type
_entity.pdbx_description
1 polymer ?
#
loop_
_entity_poly.entity_id
_entity_poly.type
_entity_poly.pdbx_seq_one_letter_code
_entity_poly.pdbx_strand_id
1 'polypeptide(L)'
;MTEEIFFQGIQEVLNDPSYRMNMQRLSRLHRDAPMKPIDSALFWIEFVMRHKGAAHLRTESYRLPWYSYHSVDVMLFLAGITLLIFMTFAAL
;
A
#
# COMPACT_ATOMS: atom_id res chain seq x y z
N MET A 1 -18.15 16.36 -8.80
CA MET A 1 -18.92 15.11 -8.59
C MET A 1 -20.37 15.52 -8.39
N THR A 2 -21.26 15.06 -9.25
CA THR A 2 -22.67 15.49 -9.34
C THR A 2 -23.54 14.80 -8.28
N GLU A 3 -24.44 15.57 -7.67
CA GLU A 3 -25.40 15.14 -6.63
C GLU A 3 -26.24 13.92 -7.06
N GLU A 4 -26.59 13.85 -8.34
CA GLU A 4 -27.37 12.76 -8.93
C GLU A 4 -26.68 11.39 -8.82
N ILE A 5 -25.35 11.34 -9.04
CA ILE A 5 -24.58 10.09 -8.96
C ILE A 5 -24.57 9.58 -7.51
N PHE A 6 -24.47 10.49 -6.54
CA PHE A 6 -24.51 10.15 -5.13
C PHE A 6 -25.88 9.62 -4.70
N PHE A 7 -26.96 10.30 -5.12
CA PHE A 7 -28.32 9.87 -4.83
C PHE A 7 -28.63 8.50 -5.45
N GLN A 8 -28.24 8.29 -6.70
CA GLN A 8 -28.41 7.02 -7.39
C GLN A 8 -27.62 5.89 -6.70
N GLY A 9 -26.38 6.15 -6.27
CA GLY A 9 -25.58 5.17 -5.53
C GLY A 9 -26.19 4.79 -4.18
N ILE A 10 -26.76 5.74 -3.43
CA ILE A 10 -27.48 5.43 -2.19
C ILE A 10 -28.73 4.59 -2.47
N GLN A 11 -29.49 4.96 -3.49
CA GLN A 11 -30.70 4.23 -3.86
C GLN A 11 -30.37 2.78 -4.28
N GLU A 12 -29.26 2.58 -5.00
CA GLU A 12 -28.78 1.25 -5.37
C GLU A 12 -28.43 0.40 -4.14
N VAL A 13 -27.61 0.94 -3.23
CA VAL A 13 -27.18 0.23 -2.01
C VAL A 13 -28.35 -0.10 -1.07
N LEU A 14 -29.37 0.78 -1.00
CA LEU A 14 -30.55 0.56 -0.16
C LEU A 14 -31.52 -0.47 -0.74
N ASN A 15 -31.69 -0.50 -2.06
CA ASN A 15 -32.69 -1.35 -2.71
C ASN A 15 -32.14 -2.73 -3.09
N ASP A 16 -30.84 -2.87 -3.36
CA ASP A 16 -30.25 -4.16 -3.67
C ASP A 16 -29.85 -4.91 -2.37
N PRO A 17 -30.54 -6.02 -2.03
CA PRO A 17 -30.23 -6.81 -0.84
C PRO A 17 -28.86 -7.50 -0.89
N SER A 18 -28.24 -7.61 -2.07
CA SER A 18 -26.92 -8.24 -2.27
C SER A 18 -25.84 -7.54 -1.43
N TYR A 19 -25.85 -6.20 -1.38
CA TYR A 19 -24.91 -5.41 -0.60
C TYR A 19 -25.03 -5.73 0.90
N ARG A 20 -26.25 -5.79 1.43
CA ARG A 20 -26.49 -6.13 2.84
C ARG A 20 -26.04 -7.55 3.17
N MET A 21 -26.34 -8.52 2.31
CA MET A 21 -25.99 -9.92 2.51
C MET A 21 -24.46 -10.12 2.48
N ASN A 22 -23.79 -9.49 1.50
CA ASN A 22 -22.33 -9.53 1.40
C ASN A 22 -21.66 -8.85 2.61
N MET A 23 -22.19 -7.70 3.06
CA MET A 23 -21.67 -7.02 4.24
C MET A 23 -21.83 -7.84 5.51
N GLN A 24 -22.95 -8.54 5.68
CA GLN A 24 -23.17 -9.46 6.80
C GLN A 24 -22.23 -10.67 6.73
N ARG A 25 -22.02 -11.24 5.54
CA ARG A 25 -21.06 -12.34 5.34
C ARG A 25 -19.64 -11.90 5.69
N LEU A 26 -19.21 -10.73 5.22
CA LEU A 26 -17.91 -10.16 5.53
C LEU A 26 -17.77 -9.88 7.03
N SER A 27 -18.81 -9.35 7.67
CA SER A 27 -18.85 -9.12 9.11
C SER A 27 -18.67 -10.41 9.91
N ARG A 28 -19.31 -11.51 9.51
CA ARG A 28 -19.11 -12.83 10.13
C ARG A 28 -17.69 -13.32 9.95
N LEU A 29 -17.17 -13.28 8.72
CA LEU A 29 -15.79 -13.70 8.44
C LEU A 29 -14.76 -12.90 9.24
N HIS A 30 -14.97 -11.59 9.40
CA HIS A 30 -14.08 -10.73 10.19
C HIS A 30 -14.13 -11.04 11.69
N ARG A 31 -15.29 -11.49 12.19
CA ARG A 31 -15.45 -11.93 13.59
C ARG A 31 -15.00 -13.37 13.81
N ASP A 32 -14.98 -14.19 12.76
CA ASP A 32 -14.41 -15.55 12.71
C ASP A 32 -12.88 -15.52 12.66
N ALA A 33 -12.26 -14.71 13.50
CA ALA A 33 -10.82 -14.73 13.72
C ALA A 33 -10.50 -15.73 14.86
N PRO A 34 -9.47 -16.58 14.72
CA PRO A 34 -9.12 -17.60 15.70
C PRO A 34 -8.63 -17.03 17.04
N MET A 35 -8.18 -15.78 17.07
CA MET A 35 -7.77 -15.07 18.28
C MET A 35 -8.67 -13.87 18.53
N LYS A 36 -9.03 -13.65 19.80
CA LYS A 36 -9.77 -12.44 20.17
C LYS A 36 -8.91 -11.21 19.87
N PRO A 37 -9.52 -10.10 19.42
CA PRO A 37 -8.78 -8.87 19.13
C PRO A 37 -7.91 -8.37 20.29
N ILE A 38 -8.36 -8.57 21.52
CA ILE A 38 -7.62 -8.21 22.73
C ILE A 38 -6.36 -9.05 22.93
N ASP A 39 -6.44 -10.36 22.67
CA ASP A 39 -5.31 -11.28 22.82
C ASP A 39 -4.27 -11.00 21.73
N SER A 40 -4.72 -10.72 20.50
CA SER A 40 -3.84 -10.26 19.42
C SER A 40 -3.13 -8.96 19.77
N ALA A 41 -3.84 -7.97 20.33
CA ALA A 41 -3.23 -6.71 20.76
C ALA A 41 -2.19 -6.94 21.87
N LEU A 42 -2.50 -7.78 22.86
CA LEU A 42 -1.57 -8.13 23.93
C LEU A 42 -0.32 -8.82 23.37
N PHE A 43 -0.48 -9.78 22.46
CA PHE A 43 0.63 -10.43 21.77
C PHE A 43 1.53 -9.42 21.06
N TRP A 44 0.96 -8.48 20.29
CA TRP A 44 1.76 -7.47 19.60
C TRP A 44 2.45 -6.49 20.54
N ILE A 45 1.79 -6.10 21.64
CA ILE A 45 2.39 -5.25 22.68
C ILE A 45 3.56 -5.97 23.34
N GLU A 46 3.38 -7.22 23.75
CA GLU A 46 4.44 -8.04 24.33
C GLU A 46 5.58 -8.27 23.34
N PHE A 47 5.25 -8.54 22.08
CA PHE A 47 6.23 -8.72 21.01
C PHE A 47 7.09 -7.46 20.82
N VAL A 48 6.48 -6.27 20.80
CA VAL A 48 7.18 -4.98 20.69
C VAL A 48 8.05 -4.71 21.91
N MET A 49 7.55 -4.97 23.12
CA MET A 49 8.32 -4.80 24.36
C MET A 49 9.52 -5.75 24.42
N ARG A 50 9.32 -7.04 24.07
CA ARG A 50 10.35 -8.08 24.09
C ARG A 50 11.46 -7.82 23.07
N HIS A 51 11.12 -7.28 21.90
CA HIS A 51 12.07 -7.00 20.83
C HIS A 51 12.52 -5.52 20.78
N LYS A 52 12.23 -4.73 21.83
CA LYS A 52 12.62 -3.31 21.97
C LYS A 52 12.33 -2.46 20.72
N GLY A 53 11.17 -2.68 20.13
CA GLY A 53 10.80 -2.14 18.83
C GLY A 53 11.51 -2.89 17.70
N ALA A 54 10.75 -3.34 16.70
CA ALA A 54 11.29 -4.06 15.56
C ALA A 54 12.25 -3.15 14.77
N ALA A 55 13.52 -3.10 15.17
CA ALA A 55 14.57 -2.31 14.54
C ALA A 55 14.75 -2.68 13.06
N HIS A 56 14.38 -3.91 12.69
CA HIS A 56 14.34 -4.42 11.31
C HIS A 56 13.06 -4.04 10.53
N LEU A 57 11.99 -3.59 11.21
CA LEU A 57 10.78 -3.02 10.58
C LEU A 57 10.82 -1.49 10.53
N ARG A 58 11.78 -0.84 11.19
CA ARG A 58 12.17 0.52 10.78
C ARG A 58 12.80 0.35 9.41
N THR A 59 12.06 0.77 8.38
CA THR A 59 12.55 0.87 7.01
C THR A 59 13.96 1.49 7.05
N GLU A 60 14.97 0.68 6.73
CA GLU A 60 16.36 1.12 6.53
C GLU A 60 16.47 2.16 5.39
N SER A 61 15.36 2.62 4.80
CA SER A 61 15.31 3.79 3.91
C SER A 61 15.88 5.06 4.54
N TYR A 62 15.88 5.19 5.87
CA TYR A 62 16.52 6.35 6.53
C TYR A 62 18.04 6.24 6.67
N ARG A 63 18.62 5.07 6.40
CA ARG A 63 20.07 4.84 6.44
C ARG A 63 20.72 4.78 5.06
N LEU A 64 19.91 4.80 4.01
CA LEU A 64 20.41 4.85 2.64
C LEU A 64 20.93 6.25 2.34
N PRO A 65 22.19 6.37 1.89
CA PRO A 65 22.68 7.62 1.34
C PRO A 65 21.79 8.07 0.17
N TRP A 66 21.65 9.38 -0.02
CA TRP A 66 20.75 9.97 -1.02
C TRP A 66 20.96 9.40 -2.44
N TYR A 67 22.19 9.03 -2.79
CA TYR A 67 22.54 8.46 -4.10
C TYR A 67 21.97 7.05 -4.31
N SER A 68 21.88 6.25 -3.25
CA SER A 68 21.27 4.91 -3.32
C SER A 68 19.75 5.00 -3.24
N TYR A 69 19.20 5.97 -2.51
CA TYR A 69 17.76 6.22 -2.46
C TYR A 69 17.21 6.65 -3.83
N HIS A 70 17.95 7.50 -4.54
CA HIS A 70 17.54 8.01 -5.85
C HIS A 70 18.02 7.15 -7.02
N SER A 71 18.69 6.01 -6.76
CA SER A 71 19.23 5.11 -7.80
C SER A 71 19.98 5.86 -8.91
N VAL A 72 20.91 6.74 -8.53
CA VAL A 72 21.63 7.64 -9.46
C VAL A 72 22.32 6.88 -10.60
N ASP A 73 22.80 5.67 -10.33
CA ASP A 73 23.41 4.78 -11.34
C ASP A 73 22.44 4.45 -12.49
N VAL A 74 21.19 4.12 -12.16
CA VAL A 74 20.14 3.81 -13.15
C VAL A 74 19.79 5.05 -13.98
N MET A 75 19.73 6.23 -13.35
CA MET A 75 19.49 7.48 -14.07
C MET A 75 20.61 7.83 -15.04
N LEU A 76 21.87 7.65 -14.64
CA LEU A 76 23.03 7.88 -15.50
C LEU A 76 23.07 6.90 -16.67
N PHE A 77 22.76 5.62 -16.43
CA PHE A 77 22.68 4.61 -17.47
C PHE A 77 21.60 4.94 -18.51
N LEU A 78 20.39 5.28 -18.06
CA LEU A 78 19.29 5.67 -18.94
C LEU A 78 19.60 6.96 -19.71
N ALA A 79 20.13 7.99 -19.03
CA ALA A 79 20.55 9.23 -19.67
C ALA A 79 21.62 8.99 -20.75
N GLY A 80 22.61 8.14 -20.46
CA GLY A 80 23.64 7.74 -21.43
C GLY A 80 23.06 7.08 -22.67
N ILE A 81 22.12 6.14 -22.51
CA ILE A 81 21.45 5.50 -23.64
C ILE A 81 20.67 6.53 -24.48
N THR A 82 19.88 7.39 -23.84
CA THR A 82 19.11 8.41 -24.57
C THR A 82 20.01 9.37 -25.35
N LEU A 83 21.14 9.77 -24.76
CA LEU A 83 22.11 10.65 -25.39
C LEU A 83 22.82 9.98 -26.56
N LEU A 84 23.18 8.70 -26.44
CA LEU A 84 23.76 7.92 -27.54
C LEU A 84 22.77 7.79 -28.71
N ILE A 85 21.51 7.46 -28.44
CA ILE A 85 20.47 7.39 -29.47
C ILE A 85 20.32 8.75 -30.15
N PHE A 86 20.25 9.84 -29.37
CA PHE A 86 20.15 11.19 -29.90
C PHE A 86 21.35 11.55 -30.79
N MET A 87 22.58 11.24 -30.37
CA MET A 87 23.77 11.47 -31.18
C MET A 87 23.75 10.66 -32.48
N THR A 88 23.34 9.38 -32.45
CA THR A 88 23.24 8.56 -33.66
C THR A 88 22.19 9.09 -34.63
N PHE A 89 21.07 9.62 -34.13
CA PHE A 89 20.03 10.23 -34.97
C PHE A 89 20.45 11.60 -35.53
N ALA A 90 21.16 12.42 -34.74
CA ALA A 90 21.67 13.71 -35.18
C ALA A 90 22.85 13.60 -36.16
N ALA A 91 23.57 12.47 -36.16
CA ALA A 91 24.67 12.20 -37.07
C ALA A 91 24.25 11.50 -38.37
N LEU A 92 22.99 11.06 -38.47
CA LEU A 92 22.37 10.49 -39.68
C LEU A 92 21.77 11.61 -40.53
#